data_AF-A0A0F6ZCY3-F1
#
_entry.id   AF-A0A0F6ZCY3-F1
#
_cell.length_a   1.000
_cell.length_b   1.000
_cell.length_c   1.000
_cell.angle_alpha   90.00
_cell.angle_beta   90.00
_cell.angle_gamma   90.00
#
_symmetry.space_group_name_H-M   'P 1'
#
loop_
_entity.id
_entity.type
_entity.pdbx_description
1 polymer ?
#
loop_
_entity_poly.entity_id
_entity_poly.type
_entity_poly.pdbx_seq_one_letter_code
_entity_poly.pdbx_strand_id
1 'polypeptide(L)'
;MKNNIKQKKPTNKKEFAYFLAGLIDADGHINKKELAITFHANDISTAYYLKKVIGHGSIRKLKNMRAYNFEIYSKKGLSQVMKLITNKLRLPLRIQQFNTHLVPKLDCKPTKQDYSCLLNNHWLAGFIQGDGSFQIKLLKVKTKLGLRVQLTMQISLKTDILLTAIKNDFGGYIGFRKPHNTYYYSSGSFINAEKFIQYLDYYQVMGAKFKGYRLWKKAFEQVQNKAHLTSQGLETLKELKMLLSSVKNKI
;
A
#
# COMPACT_ATOMS: atom_id res chain seq x y z
N MET A 1 1.81 11.78 24.28
CA MET A 1 0.39 11.38 24.21
C MET A 1 0.27 10.00 23.57
N LYS A 2 -0.27 9.00 24.28
CA LYS A 2 -0.53 7.65 23.74
C LYS A 2 -1.77 7.68 22.82
N ASN A 3 -1.62 8.16 21.58
CA ASN A 3 -2.71 8.09 20.61
C ASN A 3 -2.83 6.67 20.06
N ASN A 4 -3.69 5.86 20.67
CA ASN A 4 -4.13 4.59 20.10
C ASN A 4 -5.03 4.89 18.89
N ILE A 5 -4.42 5.14 17.73
CA ILE A 5 -5.15 5.44 16.50
C ILE A 5 -6.03 4.23 16.15
N LYS A 6 -7.35 4.47 16.17
CA LYS A 6 -8.34 3.52 15.64
C LYS A 6 -8.29 3.57 14.11
N GLN A 7 -8.45 2.40 13.50
CA GLN A 7 -8.53 2.30 12.04
C GLN A 7 -9.75 3.08 11.52
N LYS A 8 -9.50 3.99 10.59
CA LYS A 8 -10.48 4.73 9.82
C LYS A 8 -10.47 4.17 8.40
N LYS A 9 -11.62 3.71 7.94
CA LYS A 9 -11.82 3.34 6.52
C LYS A 9 -12.26 4.59 5.74
N PRO A 10 -12.11 4.62 4.41
CA PRO A 10 -12.70 5.67 3.59
C PRO A 10 -14.17 5.90 3.95
N THR A 11 -14.52 7.14 4.29
CA THR A 11 -15.81 7.51 4.90
C THR A 11 -16.86 7.92 3.88
N ASN A 12 -16.42 8.35 2.69
CA ASN A 12 -17.28 8.78 1.60
C ASN A 12 -16.83 8.19 0.26
N LYS A 13 -17.70 8.37 -0.76
CA LYS A 13 -17.49 7.83 -2.11
C LYS A 13 -16.20 8.31 -2.77
N LYS A 14 -15.79 9.58 -2.56
CA LYS A 14 -14.58 10.15 -3.16
C LYS A 14 -13.33 9.51 -2.56
N GLU A 15 -13.27 9.40 -1.25
CA GLU A 15 -12.17 8.74 -0.54
C GLU A 15 -12.04 7.28 -0.95
N PHE A 16 -13.17 6.56 -0.99
CA PHE A 16 -13.20 5.16 -1.41
C PHE A 16 -12.73 5.00 -2.87
N ALA A 17 -13.15 5.90 -3.77
CA ALA A 17 -12.76 5.84 -5.18
C ALA A 17 -11.24 5.99 -5.38
N TYR A 18 -10.59 6.92 -4.67
CA TYR A 18 -9.13 7.07 -4.73
C TYR A 18 -8.41 5.88 -4.10
N PHE A 19 -8.87 5.43 -2.93
CA PHE A 19 -8.29 4.23 -2.30
C PHE A 19 -8.36 3.01 -3.23
N LEU A 20 -9.54 2.77 -3.82
CA LEU A 20 -9.75 1.66 -4.74
C LEU A 20 -8.88 1.77 -5.99
N ALA A 21 -8.74 2.97 -6.56
CA ALA A 21 -7.88 3.20 -7.72
C ALA A 21 -6.40 2.88 -7.41
N GLY A 22 -5.88 3.34 -6.27
CA GLY A 22 -4.51 3.02 -5.85
C GLY A 22 -4.29 1.53 -5.60
N LEU A 23 -5.28 0.85 -5.01
CA LEU A 23 -5.19 -0.59 -4.79
C LEU A 23 -5.23 -1.40 -6.10
N ILE A 24 -6.02 -0.95 -7.09
CA ILE A 24 -6.04 -1.55 -8.43
C ILE A 24 -4.72 -1.30 -9.17
N ASP A 25 -4.12 -0.12 -9.02
CA ASP A 25 -2.80 0.16 -9.57
C ASP A 25 -1.76 -0.83 -9.03
N ALA A 26 -1.74 -1.08 -7.72
CA ALA A 26 -0.84 -2.06 -7.10
C ALA A 26 -1.15 -3.51 -7.51
N ASP A 27 -2.26 -4.08 -7.01
CA ASP A 27 -2.53 -5.53 -7.05
C ASP A 27 -3.67 -5.92 -8.01
N GLY A 28 -4.18 -4.97 -8.80
CA GLY A 28 -5.29 -5.23 -9.70
C GLY A 28 -4.93 -6.15 -10.87
N HIS A 29 -5.93 -6.58 -11.60
CA HIS A 29 -5.82 -7.14 -12.93
C HIS A 29 -7.11 -6.85 -13.67
N ILE A 30 -7.02 -6.23 -14.84
CA ILE A 30 -8.17 -5.91 -15.67
C ILE A 30 -7.99 -6.63 -17.00
N ASN A 31 -8.98 -7.43 -17.39
CA ASN A 31 -9.03 -8.08 -18.69
C ASN A 31 -10.45 -7.96 -19.30
N LYS A 32 -10.68 -8.55 -20.47
CA LYS A 32 -11.98 -8.46 -21.18
C LYS A 32 -13.15 -9.07 -20.37
N LYS A 33 -12.87 -10.00 -19.47
CA LYS A 33 -13.88 -10.73 -18.69
C LYS A 33 -14.16 -10.04 -17.36
N GLU A 34 -13.11 -9.68 -16.63
CA GLU A 34 -13.20 -9.31 -15.21
C GLU A 34 -12.24 -8.19 -14.79
N LEU A 35 -12.53 -7.64 -13.61
CA LEU A 35 -11.56 -6.98 -12.76
C LEU A 35 -11.30 -7.89 -11.55
N ALA A 36 -10.03 -8.17 -11.26
CA ALA A 36 -9.60 -8.96 -10.12
C ALA A 36 -8.59 -8.19 -9.26
N ILE A 37 -8.56 -8.46 -7.96
CA ILE A 37 -7.50 -8.02 -7.03
C ILE A 37 -7.18 -9.22 -6.13
N THR A 38 -5.90 -9.58 -6.05
CA THR A 38 -5.44 -10.71 -5.23
C THR A 38 -4.99 -10.23 -3.86
N PHE A 39 -5.50 -10.85 -2.80
CA PHE A 39 -5.16 -10.55 -1.41
C PHE A 39 -4.50 -11.75 -0.75
N HIS A 40 -3.48 -11.52 0.07
CA HIS A 40 -3.03 -12.52 1.03
C HIS A 40 -4.13 -12.78 2.08
N ALA A 41 -4.17 -13.99 2.64
CA ALA A 41 -5.16 -14.40 3.63
C ALA A 41 -5.25 -13.47 4.85
N ASN A 42 -4.12 -12.89 5.28
CA ASN A 42 -4.09 -11.94 6.39
C ASN A 42 -4.82 -10.61 6.08
N ASP A 43 -5.00 -10.26 4.81
CA ASP A 43 -5.67 -9.04 4.36
C ASP A 43 -7.06 -9.31 3.73
N ILE A 44 -7.61 -10.52 3.90
CA ILE A 44 -8.93 -10.89 3.36
C ILE A 44 -10.07 -9.98 3.83
N SER A 45 -9.95 -9.38 5.03
CA SER A 45 -10.92 -8.41 5.53
C SER A 45 -11.06 -7.19 4.61
N THR A 46 -10.00 -6.83 3.89
CA THR A 46 -10.01 -5.75 2.90
C THR A 46 -10.83 -6.16 1.68
N ALA A 47 -10.70 -7.40 1.19
CA ALA A 47 -11.54 -7.93 0.11
C ALA A 47 -13.04 -7.91 0.46
N TYR A 48 -13.41 -8.37 1.66
CA TYR A 48 -14.79 -8.32 2.13
C TYR A 48 -15.32 -6.88 2.27
N TYR A 49 -14.47 -5.94 2.70
CA TYR A 49 -14.82 -4.53 2.73
C TYR A 49 -15.10 -3.99 1.32
N LEU A 50 -14.24 -4.28 0.33
CA LEU A 50 -14.47 -3.87 -1.06
C LEU A 50 -15.80 -4.43 -1.58
N LYS A 51 -16.05 -5.74 -1.40
CA LYS A 51 -17.31 -6.38 -1.79
C LYS A 51 -18.52 -5.69 -1.17
N LYS A 52 -18.46 -5.38 0.13
CA LYS A 52 -19.55 -4.69 0.85
C LYS A 52 -19.83 -3.30 0.29
N VAL A 53 -18.78 -2.49 0.06
CA VAL A 53 -18.95 -1.09 -0.39
C VAL A 53 -19.32 -1.00 -1.86
N ILE A 54 -18.76 -1.87 -2.70
CA ILE A 54 -19.11 -1.92 -4.13
C ILE A 54 -20.49 -2.54 -4.32
N GLY A 55 -20.92 -3.46 -3.44
CA GLY A 55 -22.19 -4.19 -3.59
C GLY A 55 -22.16 -5.25 -4.69
N HIS A 56 -20.99 -5.48 -5.30
CA HIS A 56 -20.77 -6.47 -6.35
C HIS A 56 -19.44 -7.20 -6.13
N GLY A 57 -19.34 -8.37 -6.76
CA GLY A 57 -18.13 -9.19 -6.81
C GLY A 57 -18.17 -10.44 -5.93
N SER A 58 -17.31 -11.38 -6.27
CA SER A 58 -17.09 -12.65 -5.57
C SER A 58 -15.72 -12.67 -4.91
N ILE A 59 -15.58 -13.43 -3.83
CA ILE A 59 -14.28 -13.70 -3.20
C ILE A 59 -14.03 -15.20 -3.31
N ARG A 60 -12.91 -15.59 -3.92
CA ARG A 60 -12.55 -16.99 -4.16
C ARG A 60 -11.18 -17.29 -3.57
N LYS A 61 -11.06 -18.38 -2.81
CA LYS A 61 -9.77 -18.86 -2.31
C LYS A 61 -8.96 -19.49 -3.45
N LEU A 62 -7.67 -19.15 -3.56
CA LEU A 62 -6.77 -19.78 -4.51
C LEU A 62 -6.31 -21.15 -3.97
N LYS A 63 -6.32 -22.16 -4.84
CA LYS A 63 -5.94 -23.53 -4.49
C LYS A 63 -4.46 -23.56 -4.07
N ASN A 64 -4.14 -24.22 -2.96
CA ASN A 64 -2.79 -24.39 -2.42
C ASN A 64 -2.02 -23.10 -2.13
N MET A 65 -2.70 -21.95 -2.06
CA MET A 65 -2.09 -20.66 -1.76
C MET A 65 -2.76 -20.02 -0.55
N ARG A 66 -2.02 -19.18 0.18
CA ARG A 66 -2.58 -18.34 1.25
C ARG A 66 -3.14 -17.04 0.67
N ALA A 67 -3.94 -17.15 -0.39
CA ALA A 67 -4.44 -16.00 -1.12
C ALA A 67 -5.89 -16.17 -1.58
N TYR A 68 -6.55 -15.04 -1.77
CA TYR A 68 -7.94 -14.92 -2.19
C TYR A 68 -8.06 -13.87 -3.28
N ASN A 69 -8.80 -14.17 -4.33
CA ASN A 69 -9.16 -13.17 -5.34
C ASN A 69 -10.48 -12.52 -4.98
N PHE A 70 -10.54 -11.19 -5.04
CA PHE A 70 -11.79 -10.46 -5.18
C PHE A 70 -12.00 -10.15 -6.66
N GLU A 71 -13.12 -10.60 -7.22
CA GLU A 71 -13.37 -10.57 -8.67
C GLU A 71 -14.73 -10.01 -9.00
N ILE A 72 -14.79 -9.22 -10.07
CA ILE A 72 -16.03 -8.62 -10.57
C ILE A 72 -16.16 -8.96 -12.05
N TYR A 73 -17.15 -9.81 -12.35
CA TYR A 73 -17.48 -10.25 -13.72
C TYR A 73 -18.69 -9.51 -14.30
N SER A 74 -19.68 -9.23 -13.44
CA SER A 74 -20.99 -8.71 -13.88
C SER A 74 -20.83 -7.33 -14.55
N LYS A 75 -21.54 -7.11 -15.67
CA LYS A 75 -21.56 -5.82 -16.39
C LYS A 75 -21.89 -4.65 -15.44
N LYS A 76 -22.87 -4.83 -14.56
CA LYS A 76 -23.30 -3.83 -13.55
C LYS A 76 -22.17 -3.50 -12.57
N GLY A 77 -21.54 -4.50 -11.96
CA GLY A 77 -20.43 -4.31 -11.03
C GLY A 77 -19.21 -3.65 -11.69
N LEU A 78 -18.85 -4.09 -12.90
CA LEU A 78 -17.76 -3.48 -13.65
C LEU A 78 -18.07 -2.00 -13.98
N SER A 79 -19.28 -1.69 -14.43
CA SER A 79 -19.70 -0.31 -14.73
C SER A 79 -19.62 0.58 -13.48
N GLN A 80 -20.02 0.07 -12.32
CA GLN A 80 -19.94 0.82 -11.07
C GLN A 80 -18.49 1.10 -10.66
N VAL A 81 -17.61 0.09 -10.71
CA VAL A 81 -16.20 0.29 -10.36
C VAL A 81 -15.51 1.24 -11.35
N MET A 82 -15.79 1.11 -12.64
CA MET A 82 -15.21 2.01 -13.64
C MET A 82 -15.61 3.45 -13.39
N LYS A 83 -16.90 3.74 -13.16
CA LYS A 83 -17.37 5.08 -12.80
C LYS A 83 -16.66 5.65 -11.56
N LEU A 84 -16.30 4.80 -10.59
CA LEU A 84 -15.54 5.24 -9.41
C LEU A 84 -14.11 5.64 -9.79
N ILE A 85 -13.40 4.81 -10.55
CA ILE A 85 -11.95 4.94 -10.77
C ILE A 85 -11.56 5.73 -12.03
N THR A 86 -12.51 6.10 -12.89
CA THR A 86 -12.22 6.96 -14.06
C THR A 86 -11.47 8.22 -13.62
N ASN A 87 -10.35 8.47 -14.31
CA ASN A 87 -9.39 9.55 -14.09
C ASN A 87 -8.74 9.54 -12.69
N LYS A 88 -8.57 8.37 -12.08
CA LYS A 88 -7.90 8.21 -10.77
C LYS A 88 -6.78 7.18 -10.78
N LEU A 89 -6.60 6.43 -11.86
CA LEU A 89 -5.49 5.50 -12.04
C LEU A 89 -4.22 6.27 -12.41
N ARG A 90 -3.06 5.77 -11.98
CA ARG A 90 -1.76 6.41 -12.21
C ARG A 90 -0.76 5.53 -12.93
N LEU A 91 -0.94 4.20 -12.94
CA LEU A 91 -0.03 3.32 -13.67
C LEU A 91 -0.48 3.14 -15.13
N PRO A 92 0.42 3.40 -16.12
CA PRO A 92 0.09 3.24 -17.54
C PRO A 92 -0.48 1.87 -17.89
N LEU A 93 0.04 0.79 -17.28
CA LEU A 93 -0.47 -0.57 -17.49
C LEU A 93 -1.95 -0.71 -17.14
N ARG A 94 -2.41 -0.16 -16.01
CA ARG A 94 -3.83 -0.25 -15.60
C ARG A 94 -4.73 0.61 -16.46
N ILE A 95 -4.26 1.80 -16.81
CA ILE A 95 -4.97 2.71 -17.71
C ILE A 95 -5.17 2.04 -19.08
N GLN A 96 -4.12 1.41 -19.61
CA GLN A 96 -4.18 0.64 -20.85
C GLN A 96 -5.19 -0.51 -20.71
N GLN A 97 -5.08 -1.36 -19.68
CA GLN A 97 -6.02 -2.46 -19.47
C GLN A 97 -7.49 -1.99 -19.35
N PHE A 98 -7.74 -0.91 -18.62
CA PHE A 98 -9.06 -0.30 -18.52
C PHE A 98 -9.59 0.11 -19.91
N ASN A 99 -8.78 0.87 -20.66
CA ASN A 99 -9.18 1.45 -21.93
C ASN A 99 -9.31 0.40 -23.06
N THR A 100 -8.48 -0.63 -23.07
CA THR A 100 -8.51 -1.64 -24.14
C THR A 100 -9.52 -2.75 -23.87
N HIS A 101 -9.79 -3.07 -22.61
CA HIS A 101 -10.62 -4.23 -22.27
C HIS A 101 -12.03 -3.88 -21.81
N LEU A 102 -12.20 -2.81 -21.05
CA LEU A 102 -13.48 -2.51 -20.43
C LEU A 102 -14.27 -1.40 -21.14
N VAL A 103 -13.60 -0.40 -21.72
CA VAL A 103 -14.26 0.67 -22.49
C VAL A 103 -15.12 0.11 -23.63
N PRO A 104 -14.63 -0.77 -24.53
CA PRO A 104 -15.46 -1.33 -25.60
C PRO A 104 -16.59 -2.21 -25.08
N LYS A 105 -16.39 -2.88 -23.94
CA LYS A 105 -17.37 -3.79 -23.34
C LYS A 105 -18.54 -3.07 -22.69
N LEU A 106 -18.26 -1.92 -22.08
CA LEU A 106 -19.24 -1.18 -21.27
C LEU A 106 -19.75 0.10 -21.91
N ASP A 107 -19.20 0.47 -23.07
CA ASP A 107 -19.52 1.71 -23.78
C ASP A 107 -19.39 2.94 -22.86
N CYS A 108 -18.19 3.14 -22.32
CA CYS A 108 -17.90 4.23 -21.39
C CYS A 108 -16.66 5.03 -21.81
N LYS A 109 -16.50 6.23 -21.26
CA LYS A 109 -15.35 7.08 -21.57
C LYS A 109 -14.03 6.44 -21.12
N PRO A 110 -12.94 6.61 -21.90
CA PRO A 110 -11.62 6.18 -21.48
C PRO A 110 -11.16 6.94 -20.24
N THR A 111 -10.32 6.28 -19.43
CA THR A 111 -9.64 6.90 -18.30
C THR A 111 -8.31 7.50 -18.74
N LYS A 112 -7.95 8.63 -18.13
CA LYS A 112 -6.62 9.25 -18.25
C LYS A 112 -5.84 9.06 -16.95
N GLN A 113 -4.53 9.30 -17.03
CA GLN A 113 -3.65 9.27 -15.87
C GLN A 113 -3.98 10.43 -14.92
N ASP A 114 -4.06 10.13 -13.62
CA ASP A 114 -4.18 11.14 -12.56
C ASP A 114 -2.80 11.64 -12.13
N TYR A 115 -2.60 12.95 -12.19
CA TYR A 115 -1.36 13.62 -11.78
C TYR A 115 -1.55 14.47 -10.51
N SER A 116 -2.69 14.37 -9.84
CA SER A 116 -2.93 15.12 -8.60
C SER A 116 -1.89 14.77 -7.51
N CYS A 117 -1.59 15.72 -6.62
CA CYS A 117 -0.63 15.51 -5.53
C CYS A 117 -0.97 14.25 -4.71
N LEU A 118 0.05 13.41 -4.44
CA LEU A 118 -0.10 12.14 -3.71
C LEU A 118 -0.59 12.35 -2.27
N LEU A 119 -0.33 13.52 -1.70
CA LEU A 119 -0.65 13.87 -0.31
C LEU A 119 -2.11 14.29 -0.10
N ASN A 120 -2.87 14.52 -1.18
CA ASN A 120 -4.19 15.17 -1.09
C ASN A 120 -5.37 14.19 -1.20
N ASN A 121 -5.11 12.89 -1.29
CA ASN A 121 -6.16 11.88 -1.41
C ASN A 121 -5.70 10.49 -0.95
N HIS A 122 -6.63 9.53 -0.98
CA HIS A 122 -6.44 8.17 -0.50
C HIS A 122 -5.70 7.25 -1.50
N TRP A 123 -5.29 7.74 -2.67
CA TRP A 123 -4.70 6.91 -3.72
C TRP A 123 -3.42 6.23 -3.24
N LEU A 124 -2.50 6.98 -2.62
CA LEU A 124 -1.24 6.40 -2.15
C LEU A 124 -1.47 5.41 -1.00
N ALA A 125 -2.45 5.62 -0.13
CA ALA A 125 -2.84 4.64 0.90
C ALA A 125 -3.34 3.32 0.27
N GLY A 126 -4.17 3.40 -0.78
CA GLY A 126 -4.59 2.25 -1.56
C GLY A 126 -3.43 1.53 -2.24
N PHE A 127 -2.49 2.31 -2.79
CA PHE A 127 -1.30 1.76 -3.43
C PHE A 127 -0.35 1.06 -2.44
N ILE A 128 -0.10 1.67 -1.28
CA ILE A 128 0.67 1.10 -0.17
C ILE A 128 -0.02 -0.16 0.39
N GLN A 129 -1.36 -0.23 0.36
CA GLN A 129 -2.10 -1.42 0.77
C GLN A 129 -1.70 -2.65 -0.04
N GLY A 130 -1.41 -2.51 -1.34
CA GLY A 130 -0.85 -3.60 -2.14
C GLY A 130 0.68 -3.66 -2.02
N ASP A 131 1.37 -2.73 -2.66
CA ASP A 131 2.82 -2.78 -2.92
C ASP A 131 3.72 -2.18 -1.82
N GLY A 132 3.13 -1.56 -0.79
CA GLY A 132 3.87 -0.92 0.29
C GLY A 132 4.42 -1.89 1.34
N SER A 133 5.66 -1.67 1.78
CA SER A 133 6.35 -2.48 2.78
C SER A 133 7.00 -1.63 3.89
N PHE A 134 6.39 -1.64 5.07
CA PHE A 134 6.94 -1.04 6.30
C PHE A 134 8.03 -1.93 6.91
N GLN A 135 9.22 -1.44 7.20
CA GLN A 135 10.33 -2.24 7.70
C GLN A 135 11.02 -1.56 8.88
N ILE A 136 11.41 -2.37 9.87
CA ILE A 136 12.32 -1.98 10.95
C ILE A 136 13.62 -2.73 10.70
N LYS A 137 14.69 -2.00 10.35
CA LYS A 137 16.02 -2.57 10.13
C LYS A 137 16.91 -2.24 11.32
N LEU A 138 17.70 -3.23 11.73
CA LEU A 138 18.73 -3.11 12.75
C LEU A 138 20.05 -3.41 12.05
N LEU A 139 20.83 -2.36 11.77
CA LEU A 139 22.09 -2.44 11.03
C LEU A 139 23.25 -2.48 12.01
N LYS A 140 24.19 -3.42 11.83
CA LYS A 140 25.42 -3.45 12.62
C LYS A 140 26.27 -2.22 12.31
N VAL A 141 26.73 -1.53 13.35
CA VAL A 141 27.58 -0.32 13.26
C VAL A 141 28.58 -0.29 14.40
N LYS A 142 29.69 0.42 14.22
CA LYS A 142 30.73 0.61 15.25
C LYS A 142 30.32 1.70 16.26
N THR A 143 29.29 1.44 17.07
CA THR A 143 28.86 2.31 18.18
C THR A 143 28.81 1.54 19.49
N LYS A 144 28.66 2.21 20.64
CA LYS A 144 28.58 1.58 21.98
C LYS A 144 27.55 0.44 22.06
N LEU A 145 26.43 0.56 21.35
CA LEU A 145 25.37 -0.44 21.32
C LEU A 145 25.42 -1.36 20.08
N GLY A 146 26.37 -1.15 19.17
CA GLY A 146 26.58 -1.99 17.99
C GLY A 146 25.50 -1.93 16.91
N LEU A 147 24.42 -1.17 17.10
CA LEU A 147 23.24 -1.19 16.22
C LEU A 147 22.73 0.21 15.86
N ARG A 148 22.35 0.38 14.59
CA ARG A 148 21.62 1.54 14.07
C ARG A 148 20.23 1.09 13.61
N VAL A 149 19.21 1.78 14.11
CA VAL A 149 17.81 1.54 13.75
C VAL A 149 17.48 2.33 12.49
N GLN A 150 16.79 1.72 11.53
CA GLN A 150 16.20 2.40 10.38
C GLN A 150 14.73 2.01 10.23
N LEU A 151 13.89 3.00 9.96
CA LEU A 151 12.48 2.83 9.65
C LEU A 151 12.30 3.07 8.15
N THR A 152 12.03 2.00 7.41
CA THR A 152 12.01 2.02 5.96
C THR A 152 10.61 1.79 5.41
N MET A 153 10.16 2.69 4.52
CA MET A 153 9.11 2.39 3.55
C MET A 153 9.79 1.92 2.27
N GLN A 154 9.35 0.79 1.73
CA GLN A 154 9.84 0.25 0.47
C GLN A 154 8.68 -0.10 -0.45
N ILE A 155 8.82 0.26 -1.73
CA ILE A 155 7.88 -0.01 -2.83
C ILE A 155 8.72 -0.46 -4.02
N SER A 156 8.29 -1.47 -4.78
CA SER A 156 9.02 -2.00 -5.93
C SER A 156 8.12 -2.06 -7.16
N LEU A 157 8.58 -1.54 -8.30
CA LEU A 157 7.81 -1.45 -9.53
C LEU A 157 8.67 -1.73 -10.77
N LYS A 158 8.02 -2.07 -11.88
CA LYS A 158 8.71 -2.28 -13.16
C LYS A 158 9.21 -1.00 -13.81
N THR A 159 8.65 0.14 -13.44
CA THR A 159 9.05 1.47 -13.93
C THR A 159 9.35 2.39 -12.75
N ASP A 160 10.19 3.40 -12.95
CA ASP A 160 10.58 4.36 -11.94
C ASP A 160 9.69 5.63 -11.86
N ILE A 161 8.90 5.94 -12.89
CA ILE A 161 8.06 7.16 -12.98
C ILE A 161 7.29 7.44 -11.68
N LEU A 162 6.50 6.47 -11.19
CA LEU A 162 5.75 6.64 -9.94
C LEU A 162 6.65 6.67 -8.70
N LEU A 163 7.77 5.92 -8.71
CA LEU A 163 8.75 5.92 -7.63
C LEU A 163 9.42 7.31 -7.51
N THR A 164 9.66 7.99 -8.63
CA THR A 164 10.17 9.36 -8.70
C THR A 164 9.20 10.35 -8.11
N ALA A 165 7.90 10.24 -8.43
CA ALA A 165 6.87 11.06 -7.78
C ALA A 165 6.85 10.87 -6.26
N ILE A 166 6.88 9.61 -5.78
CA ILE A 166 6.94 9.30 -4.34
C ILE A 166 8.22 9.85 -3.71
N LYS A 167 9.38 9.72 -4.37
CA LYS A 167 10.66 10.28 -3.90
C LYS A 167 10.59 11.80 -3.77
N ASN A 168 9.96 12.50 -4.70
CA ASN A 168 9.87 13.96 -4.65
C ASN A 168 9.05 14.44 -3.44
N ASP A 169 7.93 13.80 -3.13
CA ASP A 169 7.07 14.19 -2.00
C ASP A 169 7.67 13.72 -0.64
N PHE A 170 8.18 12.48 -0.59
CA PHE A 170 8.57 11.84 0.66
C PHE A 170 10.08 11.82 0.93
N GLY A 171 10.92 12.22 -0.03
CA GLY A 171 12.38 12.06 0.01
C GLY A 171 12.81 10.60 -0.15
N GLY A 172 14.06 10.25 0.18
CA GLY A 172 14.59 8.89 0.03
C GLY A 172 15.33 8.68 -1.30
N TYR A 173 15.43 7.44 -1.75
CA TYR A 173 16.17 7.11 -2.98
C TYR A 173 15.46 6.03 -3.81
N ILE A 174 15.83 6.00 -5.09
CA ILE A 174 15.43 4.96 -6.04
C ILE A 174 16.67 4.12 -6.36
N GLY A 175 16.53 2.81 -6.30
CA GLY A 175 17.53 1.87 -6.77
C GLY A 175 16.95 0.93 -7.80
N PHE A 176 17.83 0.17 -8.44
CA PHE A 176 17.47 -0.84 -9.43
C PHE A 176 18.02 -2.20 -9.03
N ARG A 177 17.20 -3.25 -9.13
CA ARG A 177 17.60 -4.64 -8.92
C ARG A 177 17.72 -5.34 -10.27
N LYS A 178 18.95 -5.39 -10.80
CA LYS A 178 19.27 -6.04 -12.08
C LYS A 178 18.71 -7.47 -12.19
N PRO A 179 18.85 -8.37 -11.18
CA PRO A 179 18.36 -9.75 -11.29
C PRO A 179 16.85 -9.89 -11.51
N HIS A 180 16.06 -8.89 -11.09
CA HIS A 180 14.60 -8.93 -11.18
C HIS A 180 14.04 -7.93 -12.20
N ASN A 181 14.91 -7.19 -12.88
CA ASN A 181 14.56 -6.06 -13.74
C ASN A 181 13.46 -5.19 -13.12
N THR A 182 13.74 -4.67 -11.91
CA THR A 182 12.73 -4.01 -11.06
C THR A 182 13.38 -2.83 -10.34
N TYR A 183 12.72 -1.68 -10.41
CA TYR A 183 13.07 -0.49 -9.64
C TYR A 183 12.47 -0.58 -8.24
N TYR A 184 13.11 0.06 -7.27
CA TYR A 184 12.54 0.18 -5.93
C TYR A 184 12.78 1.57 -5.36
N TYR A 185 11.75 2.09 -4.70
CA TYR A 185 11.87 3.20 -3.78
C TYR A 185 12.23 2.66 -2.40
N SER A 186 13.11 3.38 -1.68
CA SER A 186 13.35 3.13 -0.26
C SER A 186 13.59 4.45 0.48
N SER A 187 12.99 4.55 1.66
CA SER A 187 13.35 5.55 2.66
C SER A 187 14.13 4.90 3.81
N GLY A 188 15.01 5.67 4.46
CA GLY A 188 15.81 5.15 5.59
C GLY A 188 16.06 6.16 6.70
N SER A 189 15.69 7.44 6.50
CA SER A 189 15.80 8.47 7.52
C SER A 189 14.52 8.60 8.34
N PHE A 190 14.64 9.09 9.57
CA PHE A 190 13.49 9.35 10.42
C PHE A 190 12.60 10.48 9.89
N ILE A 191 13.18 11.47 9.19
CA ILE A 191 12.42 12.54 8.52
C ILE A 191 11.49 11.96 7.44
N ASN A 192 11.98 11.02 6.63
CA ASN A 192 11.11 10.37 5.64
C ASN A 192 10.00 9.55 6.31
N ALA A 193 10.34 8.85 7.41
CA ALA A 193 9.35 8.05 8.15
C ALA A 193 8.24 8.94 8.75
N GLU A 194 8.60 10.10 9.29
CA GLU A 194 7.65 11.09 9.80
C GLU A 194 6.67 11.56 8.72
N LYS A 195 7.14 11.89 7.52
CA LYS A 195 6.28 12.26 6.38
C LYS A 195 5.26 11.17 6.04
N PHE A 196 5.69 9.91 5.99
CA PHE A 196 4.76 8.78 5.78
C PHE A 196 3.77 8.62 6.93
N ILE A 197 4.21 8.84 8.18
CA ILE A 197 3.32 8.77 9.35
C ILE A 197 2.25 9.87 9.27
N GLN A 198 2.64 11.12 8.97
CA GLN A 198 1.70 12.24 8.80
C GLN A 198 0.66 11.94 7.71
N TYR A 199 1.09 11.40 6.57
CA TYR A 199 0.18 10.98 5.51
C TYR A 199 -0.76 9.85 5.98
N LEU A 200 -0.21 8.78 6.55
CA LEU A 200 -0.98 7.57 6.91
C LEU A 200 -1.83 7.74 8.17
N ASP A 201 -1.56 8.72 9.03
CA ASP A 201 -2.44 9.07 10.14
C ASP A 201 -3.80 9.56 9.64
N TYR A 202 -3.79 10.28 8.51
CA TYR A 202 -4.97 10.83 7.85
C TYR A 202 -5.56 9.86 6.81
N TYR A 203 -4.73 9.34 5.90
CA TYR A 203 -5.10 8.41 4.82
C TYR A 203 -4.66 6.99 5.17
N GLN A 204 -5.52 6.24 5.85
CA GLN A 204 -5.12 4.97 6.45
C GLN A 204 -5.19 3.77 5.49
N VAL A 205 -4.19 2.89 5.62
CA VAL A 205 -4.27 1.50 5.14
C VAL A 205 -5.24 0.69 6.02
N MET A 206 -5.60 -0.51 5.55
CA MET A 206 -6.59 -1.38 6.19
C MET A 206 -6.02 -2.74 6.63
N GLY A 207 -6.81 -3.51 7.38
CA GLY A 207 -6.51 -4.92 7.69
C GLY A 207 -5.18 -5.17 8.40
N ALA A 208 -4.45 -6.19 7.96
CA ALA A 208 -3.15 -6.55 8.50
C ALA A 208 -2.10 -5.49 8.16
N LYS A 209 -2.19 -4.84 6.99
CA LYS A 209 -1.31 -3.72 6.64
C LYS A 209 -1.38 -2.58 7.66
N PHE A 210 -2.57 -2.27 8.18
CA PHE A 210 -2.74 -1.28 9.26
C PHE A 210 -2.13 -1.71 10.60
N LYS A 211 -2.23 -3.01 10.94
CA LYS A 211 -1.53 -3.55 12.13
C LYS A 211 -0.02 -3.36 11.98
N GLY A 212 0.52 -3.65 10.79
CA GLY A 212 1.93 -3.41 10.47
C GLY A 212 2.33 -1.93 10.56
N TYR A 213 1.52 -1.03 10.00
CA TYR A 213 1.72 0.41 10.13
C TYR A 213 1.76 0.86 11.59
N ARG A 214 0.85 0.38 12.44
CA ARG A 214 0.85 0.71 13.89
C ARG A 214 2.12 0.26 14.60
N LEU A 215 2.63 -0.93 14.30
CA LEU A 215 3.90 -1.41 14.87
C LEU A 215 5.07 -0.54 14.40
N TRP A 216 5.06 -0.16 13.13
CA TRP A 216 6.08 0.72 12.54
C TRP A 216 6.04 2.13 13.13
N LYS A 217 4.84 2.71 13.35
CA LYS A 217 4.65 3.98 14.04
C LYS A 217 5.11 3.92 15.51
N LYS A 218 4.79 2.85 16.23
CA LYS A 218 5.32 2.64 17.60
C LYS A 218 6.85 2.62 17.63
N ALA A 219 7.49 2.01 16.63
CA ALA A 219 8.94 2.03 16.51
C ALA A 219 9.47 3.46 16.25
N PHE A 220 8.76 4.26 15.45
CA PHE A 220 9.07 5.68 15.28
C PHE A 220 8.99 6.46 16.60
N GLU A 221 7.96 6.22 17.42
CA GLU A 221 7.83 6.86 18.73
C GLU A 221 8.99 6.50 19.67
N GLN A 222 9.49 5.25 19.64
CA GLN A 222 10.69 4.86 20.40
C GLN A 222 11.94 5.61 19.92
N VAL A 223 12.06 5.83 18.61
CA VAL A 223 13.18 6.58 18.04
C VAL A 223 13.08 8.06 18.41
N GLN A 224 11.90 8.66 18.27
CA GLN A 224 11.62 10.06 18.57
C GLN A 224 11.96 10.41 20.02
N ASN A 225 11.64 9.52 20.96
CA ASN A 225 11.97 9.65 22.38
C ASN A 225 13.42 9.30 22.72
N LYS A 226 14.30 9.11 21.71
CA LYS A 226 15.70 8.68 21.86
C LYS A 226 15.90 7.35 22.58
N ALA A 227 14.84 6.56 22.81
CA ALA A 227 14.91 5.28 23.54
C ALA A 227 15.80 4.25 22.83
N HIS A 228 15.91 4.34 21.50
CA HIS A 228 16.81 3.54 20.67
C HIS A 228 18.31 3.69 21.00
N LEU A 229 18.69 4.66 21.83
CA LEU A 229 20.05 4.86 22.35
C LEU A 229 20.29 4.11 23.68
N THR A 230 19.38 3.22 24.07
CA THR A 230 19.47 2.39 25.27
C THR A 230 19.32 0.91 24.92
N SER A 231 19.92 0.03 25.72
CA SER A 231 19.78 -1.43 25.54
C SER A 231 18.32 -1.88 25.62
N GLN A 232 17.55 -1.35 26.58
CA GLN A 232 16.14 -1.66 26.76
C GLN A 232 15.30 -1.24 25.54
N GLY A 233 15.50 -0.02 25.04
CA GLY A 233 14.77 0.46 23.86
C GLY A 233 15.14 -0.30 22.59
N LEU A 234 16.39 -0.77 22.45
CA LEU A 234 16.79 -1.66 21.36
C LEU A 234 16.10 -3.02 21.44
N GLU A 235 15.92 -3.58 22.64
CA GLU A 235 15.19 -4.84 22.81
C GLU A 235 13.72 -4.69 22.42
N THR A 236 13.06 -3.62 22.88
CA THR A 236 11.70 -3.27 22.44
C THR A 236 11.60 -3.13 20.91
N LEU A 237 12.62 -2.55 20.25
CA LEU A 237 12.64 -2.42 18.79
C LEU A 237 12.84 -3.76 18.07
N LYS A 238 13.59 -4.71 18.66
CA LYS A 238 13.69 -6.09 18.15
C LYS A 238 12.34 -6.79 18.23
N GLU A 239 11.63 -6.69 19.35
CA GLU A 239 10.28 -7.24 19.51
C GLU A 239 9.31 -6.67 18.48
N LEU A 240 9.28 -5.34 18.32
CA LEU A 240 8.45 -4.67 17.30
C LEU A 240 8.80 -5.15 15.88
N LYS A 241 10.08 -5.37 15.58
CA LYS A 241 10.53 -5.94 14.29
C LYS A 241 10.01 -7.36 14.10
N MET A 242 10.08 -8.22 15.12
CA MET A 242 9.57 -9.60 15.06
C MET A 242 8.05 -9.62 14.84
N LEU A 243 7.31 -8.81 15.62
CA LEU A 243 5.86 -8.64 15.46
C LEU A 243 5.48 -8.10 14.08
N LEU A 244 6.24 -7.13 13.54
CA LEU A 244 5.99 -6.60 12.21
C LEU A 244 6.20 -7.67 11.12
N SER A 245 7.17 -8.56 11.33
CA SER A 245 7.48 -9.65 10.40
C SER A 245 6.39 -10.71 10.41
N SER A 246 5.82 -11.05 11.58
CA SER A 246 4.75 -12.05 11.68
C SER A 246 3.42 -11.60 11.05
N VAL A 247 3.19 -10.29 10.92
CA VAL A 247 2.06 -9.73 10.17
C VAL A 247 2.24 -9.95 8.65
N LYS A 248 3.49 -9.94 8.18
CA LYS A 248 3.87 -10.08 6.77
C LYS A 248 4.16 -11.54 6.40
N ASN A 249 3.13 -12.29 6.02
CA ASN A 249 3.38 -13.54 5.30
C ASN A 249 3.06 -13.30 3.83
N LYS A 250 4.05 -13.52 2.96
CA LYS A 250 3.92 -13.40 1.51
C LYS A 250 2.94 -14.46 1.00
N ILE A 251 2.24 -14.10 -0.10
CA ILE A 251 1.37 -15.00 -0.88
C ILE A 251 2.12 -16.25 -1.31
#